data_AF-A0A8T3REB2-F1
#
_entry.id   AF-A0A8T3REB2-F1
#
_cell.length_a   1.000
_cell.length_b   1.000
_cell.length_c   1.000
_cell.angle_alpha   90.00
_cell.angle_beta   90.00
_cell.angle_gamma   90.00
#
_symmetry.space_group_name_H-M   'P 1'
#
loop_
_entity.id
_entity.type
_entity.pdbx_description
1 polymer ?
#
loop_
_entity_poly.entity_id
_entity_poly.type
_entity_poly.pdbx_seq_one_letter_code
_entity_poly.pdbx_strand_id
1 'polypeptide(L)'
;QGMRWHLMREIEERGAEAVVDDAIAEALDGAEAIYLSLDIDVLDPGMAPGTGTPEPGGMLTREVLRAVRRIVGSVELAAMDIVEVSPPYDHAEVTAMAAHRAALECISALAVKKRGGHPVRFEDAAGARPAEAGAAPVSV
;
A
#
# COMPACT_ATOMS: atom_id res chain seq x y z
N GLN A 1 -22.02 -2.49 -10.84
CA GLN A 1 -21.67 -1.76 -9.61
C GLN A 1 -20.40 -0.90 -9.76
N GLY A 2 -19.89 -0.64 -10.97
CA GLY A 2 -18.77 0.31 -11.17
C GLY A 2 -17.40 -0.12 -10.60
N MET A 3 -17.29 -1.31 -10.02
CA MET A 3 -16.05 -1.86 -9.50
C MET A 3 -15.03 -2.04 -10.64
N ARG A 4 -13.80 -1.59 -10.39
CA ARG A 4 -12.65 -1.79 -11.28
C ARG A 4 -11.68 -2.73 -10.59
N TRP A 5 -11.04 -3.60 -11.35
CA TRP A 5 -10.09 -4.59 -10.87
C TRP A 5 -9.03 -4.84 -11.94
N HIS A 6 -7.84 -5.19 -11.49
CA HIS A 6 -6.73 -5.57 -12.36
C HIS A 6 -6.29 -6.98 -12.04
N LEU A 7 -6.18 -7.82 -13.08
CA LEU A 7 -5.82 -9.22 -12.92
C LEU A 7 -4.31 -9.42 -12.97
N MET A 8 -3.82 -10.53 -12.41
CA MET A 8 -2.39 -10.91 -12.51
C MET A 8 -1.90 -10.93 -13.97
N ARG A 9 -2.75 -11.29 -14.93
CA ARG A 9 -2.42 -11.22 -16.37
C ARG A 9 -2.02 -9.81 -16.82
N GLU A 10 -2.69 -8.77 -16.34
CA GLU A 10 -2.33 -7.38 -16.67
C GLU A 10 -1.00 -7.01 -16.03
N ILE A 11 -0.75 -7.45 -14.80
CA ILE A 11 0.52 -7.26 -14.09
C ILE A 11 1.66 -7.97 -14.82
N GLU A 12 1.45 -9.18 -15.32
CA GLU A 12 2.43 -9.92 -16.12
C GLU A 12 2.75 -9.24 -17.46
N GLU A 13 1.71 -8.76 -18.16
CA GLU A 13 1.85 -8.17 -19.49
C GLU A 13 2.41 -6.74 -19.47
N ARG A 14 2.06 -5.96 -18.45
CA ARG A 14 2.37 -4.51 -18.37
C ARG A 14 3.35 -4.15 -17.26
N GLY A 15 3.57 -5.05 -16.31
CA GLY A 15 4.31 -4.80 -15.08
C GLY A 15 3.44 -4.20 -13.97
N ALA A 16 3.74 -4.58 -12.73
CA ALA A 16 3.00 -4.15 -11.54
C ALA A 16 2.92 -2.61 -11.38
N GLU A 17 4.00 -1.88 -11.68
CA GLU A 17 4.04 -0.43 -11.49
C GLU A 17 3.02 0.31 -12.37
N ALA A 18 2.88 -0.10 -13.64
CA ALA A 18 1.94 0.52 -14.57
C ALA A 18 0.48 0.21 -14.19
N VAL A 19 0.21 -0.99 -13.69
CA VAL A 19 -1.13 -1.38 -13.23
C VAL A 19 -1.50 -0.66 -11.93
N VAL A 20 -0.55 -0.50 -11.01
CA VAL A 20 -0.76 0.26 -9.77
C VAL A 20 -1.01 1.74 -10.06
N ASP A 21 -0.35 2.33 -11.06
CA ASP A 21 -0.63 3.71 -11.49
C ASP A 21 -2.06 3.89 -11.98
N ASP A 22 -2.55 2.96 -12.79
CA ASP A 22 -3.95 2.96 -13.22
C ASP A 22 -4.86 2.86 -11.99
N ALA A 23 -4.65 1.86 -11.13
CA ALA A 23 -5.47 1.66 -9.92
C ALA A 23 -5.50 2.90 -9.02
N ILE A 24 -4.38 3.62 -8.87
CA ILE A 24 -4.34 4.89 -8.12
C ILE A 24 -5.20 5.96 -8.80
N ALA A 25 -5.04 6.17 -10.11
CA ALA A 25 -5.80 7.16 -10.86
C ALA A 25 -7.31 6.88 -10.80
N GLU A 26 -7.69 5.61 -10.89
CA GLU A 26 -9.06 5.16 -10.76
C GLU A 26 -9.61 5.33 -9.34
N ALA A 27 -8.83 5.02 -8.31
CA ALA A 27 -9.26 5.18 -6.92
C ALA A 27 -9.43 6.65 -6.51
N LEU A 28 -8.67 7.56 -7.13
CA LEU A 28 -8.77 9.00 -6.92
C LEU A 28 -9.95 9.66 -7.68
N ASP A 29 -10.67 8.91 -8.50
CA ASP A 29 -11.87 9.37 -9.21
C ASP A 29 -13.05 9.56 -8.23
N GLY A 30 -13.05 10.71 -7.54
CA GLY A 30 -14.11 11.13 -6.63
C GLY A 30 -13.90 10.81 -5.15
N ALA A 31 -12.75 10.24 -4.77
CA ALA A 31 -12.41 9.96 -3.37
C ALA A 31 -11.54 11.06 -2.75
N GLU A 32 -11.89 11.51 -1.54
CA GLU A 32 -11.07 12.46 -0.77
C GLU A 32 -9.95 11.81 0.06
N ALA A 33 -10.06 10.49 0.27
CA ALA A 33 -9.09 9.68 0.98
C ALA A 33 -9.22 8.21 0.59
N ILE A 34 -8.11 7.48 0.70
CA ILE A 34 -8.02 6.07 0.31
C ILE A 34 -7.84 5.19 1.54
N TYR A 35 -8.61 4.10 1.62
CA TYR A 35 -8.37 2.99 2.52
C TYR A 35 -7.63 1.90 1.75
N LEU A 36 -6.43 1.53 2.18
CA LEU A 36 -5.66 0.46 1.55
C LEU A 36 -5.81 -0.82 2.39
N SER A 37 -6.55 -1.79 1.88
CA SER A 37 -6.55 -3.13 2.47
C SER A 37 -5.56 -4.02 1.73
N LEU A 38 -4.58 -4.56 2.45
CA LEU A 38 -3.61 -5.49 1.89
C LEU A 38 -3.89 -6.90 2.38
N ASP A 39 -4.50 -7.71 1.53
CA ASP A 39 -4.50 -9.15 1.72
C ASP A 39 -3.11 -9.71 1.38
N ILE A 40 -2.51 -10.48 2.30
CA ILE A 40 -1.17 -11.03 2.10
C ILE A 40 -1.18 -12.19 1.10
N ASP A 41 -2.33 -12.79 0.84
CA ASP A 41 -2.48 -13.89 -0.12
C ASP A 41 -2.37 -13.46 -1.59
N VAL A 42 -2.32 -12.14 -1.87
CA VAL A 42 -1.94 -11.59 -3.18
C VAL A 42 -0.52 -11.98 -3.59
N LEU A 43 0.32 -12.34 -2.63
CA LEU A 43 1.67 -12.82 -2.87
C LEU A 43 1.65 -14.29 -3.29
N ASP A 44 2.54 -14.65 -4.22
CA ASP A 44 2.72 -16.05 -4.56
C ASP A 44 3.02 -16.89 -3.29
N PRO A 45 2.45 -18.10 -3.14
CA PRO A 45 2.61 -18.94 -1.94
C PRO A 45 4.07 -19.29 -1.63
N GLY A 46 4.97 -19.26 -2.63
CA GLY A 46 6.41 -19.41 -2.39
C GLY A 46 7.03 -18.26 -1.59
N MET A 47 6.35 -17.11 -1.53
CA MET A 47 6.75 -15.89 -0.83
C MET A 47 5.85 -15.54 0.36
N ALA A 48 4.64 -16.12 0.42
CA ALA A 48 3.72 -15.94 1.54
C ALA A 48 2.97 -17.25 1.88
N PRO A 49 3.65 -18.30 2.39
CA PRO A 49 3.00 -19.57 2.71
C PRO A 49 2.01 -19.49 3.89
N GLY A 50 2.21 -18.53 4.79
CA GLY A 50 1.42 -18.28 5.98
C GLY A 50 0.08 -17.59 5.74
N THR A 51 -0.80 -18.16 4.92
CA THR A 51 -2.19 -17.68 4.71
C THR A 51 -3.17 -18.86 4.69
N GLY A 52 -4.46 -18.59 4.95
CA GLY A 52 -5.53 -19.59 4.86
C GLY A 52 -5.83 -20.06 3.44
N THR A 53 -5.57 -19.22 2.44
CA THR A 53 -5.98 -19.47 1.03
C THR A 53 -4.83 -19.15 0.06
N PRO A 54 -3.78 -19.98 -0.01
CA PRO A 54 -2.66 -19.73 -0.92
C PRO A 54 -3.10 -19.79 -2.40
N GLU A 55 -2.83 -18.73 -3.17
CA GLU A 55 -3.18 -18.63 -4.60
C GLU A 55 -1.93 -18.60 -5.51
N PRO A 56 -1.61 -19.69 -6.25
CA PRO A 56 -0.43 -19.74 -7.12
C PRO A 56 -0.45 -18.71 -8.26
N GLY A 57 0.71 -18.13 -8.58
CA GLY A 57 0.82 -17.12 -9.64
C GLY A 57 0.57 -15.69 -9.17
N GLY A 58 0.65 -15.46 -7.86
CA GLY A 58 0.54 -14.14 -7.25
C GLY A 58 1.75 -13.24 -7.49
N MET A 59 1.71 -12.06 -6.88
CA MET A 59 2.78 -11.07 -6.97
C MET A 59 4.03 -11.50 -6.21
N LEU A 60 5.18 -10.94 -6.59
CA LEU A 60 6.40 -11.08 -5.82
C LEU A 60 6.41 -10.07 -4.67
N THR A 61 7.04 -10.41 -3.53
CA THR A 61 7.11 -9.51 -2.36
C THR A 61 7.64 -8.12 -2.73
N ARG A 62 8.65 -8.04 -3.59
CA ARG A 62 9.22 -6.75 -4.03
C ARG A 62 8.21 -5.87 -4.77
N GLU A 63 7.25 -6.46 -5.49
CA GLU A 63 6.24 -5.74 -6.27
C GLU A 63 5.19 -5.16 -5.33
N VAL A 64 4.70 -5.97 -4.38
CA VAL A 64 3.78 -5.49 -3.34
C VAL A 64 4.40 -4.39 -2.49
N LEU A 65 5.66 -4.54 -2.04
CA LEU A 65 6.33 -3.50 -1.25
C LEU A 65 6.47 -2.16 -2.02
N ARG A 66 6.78 -2.24 -3.31
CA ARG A 66 6.81 -1.05 -4.18
C ARG A 66 5.43 -0.47 -4.39
N ALA A 67 4.42 -1.31 -4.61
CA ALA A 67 3.03 -0.89 -4.76
C ALA A 67 2.54 -0.14 -3.52
N VAL A 68 2.73 -0.69 -2.32
CA VAL A 68 2.37 -0.03 -1.05
C VAL A 68 3.05 1.34 -0.94
N ARG A 69 4.38 1.41 -1.14
CA ARG A 69 5.10 2.70 -1.08
C ARG A 69 4.57 3.71 -2.10
N ARG A 70 4.25 3.25 -3.31
CA ARG A 70 3.76 4.09 -4.41
C ARG A 70 2.34 4.61 -4.14
N ILE A 71 1.43 3.72 -3.74
CA ILE A 71 0.05 4.06 -3.38
C ILE A 71 0.06 5.09 -2.25
N VAL A 72 0.71 4.77 -1.13
CA VAL A 72 0.71 5.64 0.06
C VAL A 72 1.40 6.98 -0.21
N GLY A 73 2.42 7.01 -1.09
CA GLY A 73 3.08 8.24 -1.51
C GLY A 73 2.20 9.15 -2.38
N SER A 74 1.24 8.59 -3.11
CA SER A 74 0.46 9.31 -4.12
C SER A 74 -0.94 9.71 -3.66
N VAL A 75 -1.42 9.17 -2.52
CA VAL A 75 -2.81 9.37 -2.07
C VAL A 75 -2.88 9.99 -0.68
N GLU A 76 -4.03 10.60 -0.37
CA GLU A 76 -4.41 10.90 1.02
C GLU A 76 -4.89 9.61 1.69
N LEU A 77 -4.01 8.94 2.43
CA LEU A 77 -4.33 7.69 3.10
C LEU A 77 -5.19 7.95 4.35
N ALA A 78 -6.37 7.33 4.43
CA ALA A 78 -7.21 7.31 5.62
C ALA A 78 -6.73 6.26 6.63
N ALA A 79 -6.50 5.03 6.16
CA ALA A 79 -5.97 3.93 6.95
C ALA A 79 -5.42 2.84 6.02
N MET A 80 -4.66 1.92 6.61
CA MET A 80 -4.24 0.69 5.97
C MET A 80 -4.34 -0.47 6.95
N ASP A 81 -4.82 -1.62 6.48
CA ASP A 81 -4.71 -2.89 7.19
C ASP A 81 -3.86 -3.89 6.39
N ILE A 82 -3.39 -4.92 7.10
CA ILE A 82 -2.76 -6.09 6.51
C ILE A 82 -3.49 -7.30 7.10
N VAL A 83 -4.09 -8.10 6.24
CA VAL A 83 -4.99 -9.19 6.62
C VAL A 83 -4.45 -10.55 6.16
N GLU A 84 -5.11 -11.62 6.60
CA GLU A 84 -4.83 -13.02 6.25
C GLU A 84 -3.43 -13.56 6.55
N VAL A 85 -2.66 -12.87 7.40
CA VAL A 85 -1.42 -13.43 7.97
C VAL A 85 -1.78 -14.52 8.97
N SER A 86 -1.39 -15.76 8.67
CA SER A 86 -1.65 -16.95 9.47
C SER A 86 -0.34 -17.57 9.99
N PRO A 87 0.08 -17.25 11.23
CA PRO A 87 1.28 -17.81 11.85
C PRO A 87 1.35 -19.35 11.87
N PRO A 88 0.25 -20.10 12.02
CA PRO A 88 0.29 -21.56 11.97
C PRO A 88 0.81 -22.15 10.65
N TYR A 89 0.65 -21.43 9.54
CA TYR A 89 1.10 -21.86 8.20
C TYR A 89 2.41 -21.18 7.78
N ASP A 90 2.92 -20.25 8.59
CA ASP A 90 4.05 -19.42 8.23
C ASP A 90 5.40 -20.08 8.59
N HIS A 91 5.92 -20.87 7.66
CA HIS A 91 7.23 -21.48 7.81
C HIS A 91 8.33 -20.43 7.74
N ALA A 92 9.19 -20.41 8.77
CA ALA A 92 10.32 -19.46 8.89
C ALA A 92 9.89 -17.98 8.88
N GLU A 93 8.65 -17.68 9.29
CA GLU A 93 8.12 -16.31 9.45
C GLU A 93 8.14 -15.49 8.16
N VAL A 94 8.17 -16.15 6.99
CA VAL A 94 8.32 -15.50 5.69
C VAL A 94 7.15 -14.55 5.41
N THR A 95 5.92 -14.99 5.66
CA THR A 95 4.73 -14.16 5.48
C THR A 95 4.69 -13.01 6.49
N ALA A 96 4.98 -13.29 7.76
CA ALA A 96 5.03 -12.29 8.82
C ALA A 96 6.09 -11.21 8.53
N MET A 97 7.25 -11.59 8.00
CA MET A 97 8.29 -10.65 7.57
C MET A 97 7.85 -9.81 6.37
N ALA A 98 7.13 -10.39 5.40
CA ALA A 98 6.57 -9.65 4.27
C ALA A 98 5.52 -8.62 4.74
N ALA A 99 4.58 -9.02 5.60
CA ALA A 99 3.59 -8.15 6.21
C ALA A 99 4.23 -7.03 7.05
N HIS A 100 5.20 -7.38 7.90
CA HIS A 100 5.97 -6.41 8.68
C HIS A 100 6.63 -5.37 7.77
N ARG A 101 7.24 -5.82 6.66
CA ARG A 101 7.88 -4.91 5.73
C ARG A 101 6.86 -4.03 5.01
N ALA A 102 5.72 -4.55 4.61
CA ALA A 102 4.64 -3.75 4.00
C ALA A 102 4.16 -2.63 4.94
N ALA A 103 3.98 -2.92 6.23
CA ALA A 103 3.67 -1.90 7.24
C ALA A 103 4.76 -0.82 7.32
N LEU A 104 6.04 -1.21 7.29
CA LEU A 104 7.15 -0.26 7.27
C LEU A 104 7.20 0.58 5.99
N GLU A 105 6.87 0.02 4.82
CA GLU A 105 6.80 0.78 3.57
C GLU A 105 5.71 1.87 3.65
N CYS A 106 4.54 1.54 4.21
CA CYS A 106 3.47 2.50 4.47
C CYS A 106 3.92 3.63 5.41
N ILE A 107 4.40 3.29 6.61
CA ILE A 107 4.87 4.29 7.60
C ILE A 107 5.99 5.15 7.01
N SER A 108 6.93 4.55 6.27
CA SER A 108 8.03 5.26 5.62
C SER A 108 7.54 6.24 4.55
N ALA A 109 6.56 5.83 3.74
CA ALA A 109 5.96 6.70 2.72
C ALA A 109 5.23 7.89 3.36
N LEU A 110 4.46 7.67 4.43
CA LEU A 110 3.82 8.74 5.21
C LEU A 110 4.85 9.71 5.81
N ALA A 111 5.96 9.18 6.35
CA ALA A 111 7.04 10.02 6.88
C ALA A 111 7.69 10.88 5.80
N VAL A 112 7.89 10.34 4.59
CA VAL A 112 8.41 11.09 3.44
C VAL A 112 7.42 12.19 3.01
N LYS A 113 6.11 11.87 2.90
CA LYS A 113 5.06 12.88 2.63
C LYS A 113 5.11 14.02 3.63
N LYS A 114 5.12 13.70 4.93
CA LYS A 114 5.18 14.67 6.02
C LYS A 114 6.44 15.54 5.93
N ARG A 115 7.61 14.95 5.66
CA ARG A 115 8.87 15.70 5.48
C ARG A 115 8.83 16.62 4.26
N GLY A 116 8.14 16.22 3.20
CA GLY A 116 7.89 17.01 2.00
C GLY A 116 6.77 18.03 2.13
N GLY A 117 6.25 18.28 3.34
CA GLY A 117 5.18 19.26 3.58
C GLY A 117 3.80 18.83 3.07
N HIS A 118 3.62 17.58 2.65
CA HIS A 118 2.32 17.07 2.24
C HIS A 118 1.51 16.70 3.48
N PRO A 119 0.19 16.95 3.49
CA PRO A 119 -0.66 16.56 4.60
C PRO A 119 -0.61 15.04 4.79
N VAL A 120 -0.69 14.63 6.04
CA VAL A 120 -0.98 13.25 6.41
C VAL A 120 -2.12 13.29 7.40
N ARG A 121 -3.18 12.51 7.13
CA ARG A 121 -4.35 12.41 8.00
C ARG A 121 -3.98 11.65 9.28
N PHE A 122 -3.43 12.38 10.23
CA PHE A 122 -3.44 11.99 11.63
C PHE A 122 -4.31 13.02 12.32
N GLU A 123 -5.50 12.63 12.78
CA GLU A 123 -6.24 13.46 13.71
C GLU A 123 -5.36 13.58 14.96
N ASP A 124 -4.74 14.74 15.16
CA ASP A 124 -4.32 15.13 16.50
C ASP A 124 -5.57 14.98 17.37
N ALA A 125 -5.47 14.27 18.50
CA ALA A 125 -6.59 14.00 19.41
C ALA A 125 -7.32 15.27 19.96
N ALA A 126 -6.98 16.45 19.44
CA ALA A 126 -7.54 17.75 19.75
C ALA A 126 -8.19 18.47 18.54
N GLY A 127 -8.42 17.81 17.39
CA GLY A 127 -9.27 18.35 16.31
C GLY A 127 -8.82 19.68 15.70
N ALA A 128 -7.53 20.05 15.81
CA ALA A 128 -7.00 21.27 15.22
C ALA A 128 -6.31 20.94 13.90
N ARG A 129 -6.80 21.52 12.79
CA ARG A 129 -6.07 21.52 11.52
C ARG A 129 -4.71 22.22 11.75
N PRO A 130 -3.57 21.64 11.33
CA PRO A 130 -2.32 22.38 11.34
C PRO A 130 -2.46 23.58 10.39
N ALA A 131 -2.09 24.77 10.87
CA ALA A 131 -2.07 25.97 10.06
C ALA A 131 -1.15 25.77 8.85
N GLU A 132 -1.57 26.27 7.68
CA GLU A 132 -0.80 26.26 6.44
C GLU A 132 0.59 26.85 6.67
N ALA A 133 1.61 25.98 6.77
CA ALA A 133 2.99 26.41 6.76
C ALA A 133 3.40 26.61 5.30
N GLY A 134 3.59 27.88 4.91
CA GLY A 134 4.02 28.26 3.57
C GLY A 134 5.26 27.48 3.14
N ALA A 135 5.14 26.78 2.00
CA ALA A 135 6.23 26.06 1.39
C ALA A 135 7.32 27.03 0.91
N ALA A 136 8.52 26.92 1.47
CA ALA A 136 9.73 27.46 0.85
C ALA A 136 10.21 26.47 -0.22
N PRO A 137 10.65 26.93 -1.41
CA PRO A 137 11.10 26.03 -2.46
C PRO A 137 12.46 25.45 -2.08
N VAL A 138 12.58 24.13 -2.08
CA VAL A 138 13.89 23.46 -2.01
C VAL A 138 14.31 23.15 -3.45
N SER A 139 15.43 23.76 -3.85
CA SER A 139 16.09 23.49 -5.13
C SER A 139 16.84 22.16 -5.07
N VAL A 140 16.88 21.51 -6.24
CA VAL A 140 17.34 20.15 -6.56
C VAL A 140 18.70 19.78 -5.99
#